data_AF-A0A6N9BXU9-F1
#
_entry.id   AF-A0A6N9BXU9-F1
#
_cell.length_a   1.000
_cell.length_b   1.000
_cell.length_c   1.000
_cell.angle_alpha   90.00
_cell.angle_beta   90.00
_cell.angle_gamma   90.00
#
_symmetry.space_group_name_H-M   'P 1'
#
loop_
_entity.id
_entity.type
_entity.pdbx_description
1 polymer ?
#
loop_
_entity_poly.entity_id
_entity_poly.type
_entity_poly.pdbx_seq_one_letter_code
_entity_poly.pdbx_strand_id
1 'polypeptide(L)'
;MRCFVAAFLPAAVRDTLVALRPAVDGVRWVAPEKYHVTLRFLGELDAGAAAFWREAAEALDRRFPVECRVVAIDGFPSPRRARVVVVSVDSGGLLEVLADSLPPGGHDARRFRAHVTLGRARRRVIRLPDPPPVDIPFRLHGAGLYRSVGGRYERIEPGKSLA
;
A
#
# COMPACT_ATOMS: atom_id res chain seq x y z
N MET A 1 -5.49 4.57 16.93
CA MET A 1 -4.45 4.59 15.86
C MET A 1 -4.77 3.50 14.85
N ARG A 2 -4.55 3.70 13.54
CA ARG A 2 -4.80 2.64 12.53
C ARG A 2 -3.52 1.91 12.15
N CYS A 3 -3.54 0.59 12.28
CA CYS A 3 -2.46 -0.34 11.96
C CYS A 3 -2.74 -1.09 10.65
N PHE A 4 -1.66 -1.51 9.99
CA PHE A 4 -1.71 -2.24 8.73
C PHE A 4 -0.39 -2.98 8.46
N VAL A 5 -0.45 -4.07 7.70
CA VAL A 5 0.73 -4.77 7.16
C VAL A 5 1.00 -4.24 5.76
N ALA A 6 2.25 -3.88 5.47
CA ALA A 6 2.62 -3.28 4.18
C ALA A 6 4.06 -3.56 3.76
N ALA A 7 4.31 -3.44 2.45
CA ALA A 7 5.63 -3.43 1.84
C ALA A 7 5.86 -2.09 1.11
N PHE A 8 6.93 -1.38 1.48
CA PHE A 8 7.22 -0.04 0.96
C PHE A 8 8.03 -0.08 -0.33
N LEU A 9 7.80 0.88 -1.21
CA LEU A 9 8.46 0.93 -2.51
C LEU A 9 9.92 1.44 -2.38
N PRO A 10 10.86 0.92 -3.19
CA PRO A 10 12.22 1.45 -3.28
C PRO A 10 12.24 2.93 -3.73
N ALA A 11 13.29 3.67 -3.36
CA ALA A 11 13.47 5.09 -3.73
C ALA A 11 13.28 5.37 -5.23
N ALA A 12 14.02 4.63 -6.08
CA ALA A 12 13.97 4.84 -7.53
C ALA A 12 12.56 4.71 -8.11
N VAL A 13 11.76 3.76 -7.61
CA VAL A 13 10.38 3.55 -8.07
C VAL A 13 9.48 4.67 -7.59
N ARG A 14 9.68 5.17 -6.36
CA ARG A 14 8.91 6.29 -5.81
C ARG A 14 9.06 7.54 -6.69
N ASP A 15 10.28 7.88 -7.08
CA ASP A 15 10.55 9.05 -7.92
C ASP A 15 9.93 8.89 -9.32
N THR A 16 10.02 7.69 -9.88
CA THR A 16 9.38 7.36 -11.16
C THR A 16 7.86 7.54 -11.10
N LEU A 17 7.22 7.07 -10.02
CA LEU A 17 5.78 7.21 -9.81
C LEU A 17 5.35 8.66 -9.56
N VAL A 18 6.22 9.50 -8.98
CA VAL A 18 5.98 10.94 -8.85
C VAL A 18 5.89 11.60 -10.21
N ALA A 19 6.82 11.28 -11.12
CA ALA A 19 6.85 11.83 -12.47
C ALA A 19 5.63 11.38 -13.32
N LEU A 20 5.07 10.21 -13.01
CA LEU A 20 3.89 9.66 -13.69
C LEU A 20 2.54 10.10 -13.12
N ARG A 21 2.53 10.94 -12.09
CA ARG A 21 1.26 11.44 -11.52
C ARG A 21 0.44 12.14 -12.61
N PRO A 22 -0.83 11.72 -12.83
CA PRO A 22 -1.69 12.39 -13.79
C PRO A 22 -1.83 13.88 -13.49
N ALA A 23 -1.80 14.72 -14.52
CA ALA A 23 -2.10 16.14 -14.41
C ALA A 23 -3.60 16.34 -14.18
N VAL A 24 -4.03 16.25 -12.92
CA VAL A 24 -5.43 16.39 -12.50
C VAL A 24 -5.56 17.28 -11.27
N ASP A 25 -6.53 18.17 -11.32
CA ASP A 25 -6.87 19.03 -10.19
C ASP A 25 -7.64 18.28 -9.10
N GLY A 26 -7.63 18.86 -7.90
CA GLY A 26 -8.45 18.35 -6.80
C GLY A 26 -7.91 17.07 -6.15
N VAL A 27 -6.70 16.64 -6.47
CA VAL A 27 -6.00 15.52 -5.80
C VAL A 27 -5.12 16.04 -4.67
N ARG A 28 -5.17 15.34 -3.54
CA ARG A 28 -4.13 15.39 -2.51
C ARG A 28 -3.20 14.21 -2.75
N TRP A 29 -2.01 14.49 -3.26
CA TRP A 29 -0.98 13.48 -3.48
C TRP A 29 -0.43 12.97 -2.14
N VAL A 30 -0.23 11.66 -2.07
CA VAL A 30 0.45 11.01 -0.95
C VAL A 30 1.94 11.29 -1.10
N ALA A 31 2.61 11.61 0.01
CA ALA A 31 4.05 11.84 0.03
C ALA A 31 4.78 10.56 -0.46
N PRO A 32 5.80 10.67 -1.33
CA PRO A 32 6.42 9.50 -1.98
C PRO A 32 6.95 8.47 -0.99
N GLU A 33 7.42 8.91 0.18
CA GLU A 33 7.96 8.06 1.25
C GLU A 33 6.90 7.13 1.84
N LYS A 34 5.62 7.43 1.60
CA LYS A 34 4.47 6.64 2.03
C LYS A 34 3.95 5.71 0.94
N TYR A 35 4.59 5.60 -0.21
CA TYR A 35 4.20 4.64 -1.24
C TYR A 35 4.51 3.23 -0.79
N HIS A 36 3.45 2.45 -0.65
CA HIS A 36 3.50 1.06 -0.20
C HIS A 36 2.33 0.28 -0.81
N VAL A 37 2.51 -1.04 -0.89
CA VAL A 37 1.42 -1.99 -1.08
C VAL A 37 0.91 -2.38 0.30
N THR A 38 -0.37 -2.12 0.58
CA THR A 38 -1.00 -2.55 1.83
C THR A 38 -1.49 -3.99 1.68
N LEU A 39 -0.93 -4.93 2.45
CA LEU A 39 -1.30 -6.35 2.42
C LEU A 39 -2.51 -6.65 3.30
N ARG A 40 -2.66 -5.93 4.41
CA ARG A 40 -3.83 -6.06 5.30
C ARG A 40 -4.07 -4.78 6.10
N PHE A 41 -5.29 -4.24 6.05
CA PHE A 41 -5.73 -3.19 6.99
C PHE A 41 -6.24 -3.83 8.29
N LEU A 42 -5.72 -3.39 9.43
CA LEU A 42 -6.02 -4.01 10.73
C LEU A 42 -6.91 -3.16 11.63
N GLY A 43 -7.07 -1.86 11.32
CA GLY A 43 -7.81 -0.96 12.20
C GLY A 43 -7.02 -0.64 13.45
N GLU A 44 -7.69 -0.47 14.59
CA GLU A 44 -7.02 -0.22 15.86
C GLU A 44 -6.67 -1.55 16.54
N LEU A 45 -5.47 -1.63 17.11
CA LEU A 45 -4.97 -2.82 17.79
C LEU A 45 -4.58 -2.45 19.22
N ASP A 46 -4.91 -3.32 20.17
CA ASP A 46 -4.29 -3.31 21.50
C ASP A 46 -2.88 -3.91 21.46
N ALA A 47 -2.19 -3.89 22.61
CA ALA A 47 -0.81 -4.37 22.71
C ALA A 47 -0.65 -5.86 22.37
N GLY A 48 -1.60 -6.71 22.79
CA GLY A 48 -1.55 -8.14 22.52
C GLY A 48 -1.75 -8.43 21.03
N ALA A 49 -2.75 -7.80 20.42
CA ALA A 49 -3.02 -7.93 19.00
C ALA A 49 -1.87 -7.38 18.14
N ALA A 50 -1.24 -6.26 18.52
CA ALA A 50 -0.08 -5.76 17.80
C ALA A 50 1.14 -6.69 17.89
N ALA A 51 1.38 -7.33 19.05
CA ALA A 51 2.44 -8.32 19.18
C ALA A 51 2.22 -9.52 18.25
N PHE A 52 0.99 -10.05 18.22
CA PHE A 52 0.60 -11.13 17.31
C PHE A 52 0.80 -10.75 15.83
N TRP A 53 0.30 -9.57 15.42
CA TRP A 53 0.43 -9.13 14.03
C TRP A 53 1.86 -8.77 13.62
N ARG A 54 2.71 -8.38 14.57
CA ARG A 54 4.14 -8.18 14.34
C ARG A 54 4.81 -9.51 13.99
N GLU A 55 4.56 -10.57 14.77
CA GLU A 55 5.11 -11.90 14.48
C GLU A 55 4.64 -12.44 13.13
N ALA A 56 3.35 -12.24 12.81
CA ALA A 56 2.82 -12.59 11.49
C ALA A 56 3.52 -11.80 10.35
N ALA A 57 3.76 -10.51 10.55
CA ALA A 57 4.46 -9.67 9.58
C ALA A 57 5.95 -10.07 9.44
N GLU A 58 6.63 -10.46 10.52
CA GLU A 58 8.01 -10.97 10.49
C GLU A 58 8.12 -12.31 9.76
N ALA A 59 7.16 -13.22 9.97
CA ALA A 59 7.10 -14.47 9.21
C ALA A 59 6.86 -14.22 7.72
N LEU A 60 6.03 -13.22 7.38
CA LEU A 60 5.78 -12.80 6.01
C LEU A 60 7.02 -12.17 5.36
N ASP A 61 7.75 -11.33 6.10
CA ASP A 61 8.96 -10.63 5.65
C ASP A 61 10.04 -11.60 5.14
N ARG A 62 10.14 -12.80 5.73
CA ARG A 62 11.07 -13.86 5.29
C ARG A 62 10.80 -14.39 3.87
N ARG A 63 9.64 -14.06 3.28
CA ARG A 63 9.28 -14.44 1.90
C ARG A 63 9.64 -13.37 0.87
N PHE A 64 10.24 -12.26 1.30
CA PHE A 64 10.78 -11.23 0.43
C PHE A 64 12.26 -11.54 0.10
N PRO A 65 12.80 -11.04 -1.01
CA PRO A 65 12.19 -10.08 -1.94
C PRO A 65 11.11 -10.66 -2.87
N VAL A 66 10.22 -9.79 -3.35
CA VAL A 66 9.19 -10.11 -4.35
C VAL A 66 9.44 -9.27 -5.60
N GLU A 67 9.54 -9.94 -6.76
CA GLU A 67 9.58 -9.28 -8.07
C GLU A 67 8.21 -8.74 -8.43
N CYS A 68 8.17 -7.48 -8.84
CA CYS A 68 6.95 -6.74 -9.11
C CYS A 68 7.10 -5.88 -10.37
N ARG A 69 5.96 -5.52 -10.96
CA ARG A 69 5.86 -4.58 -12.07
C ARG A 69 4.71 -3.60 -11.82
N VAL A 70 4.94 -2.32 -12.05
CA VAL A 70 3.83 -1.36 -12.16
C VAL A 70 3.25 -1.48 -13.57
N VAL A 71 1.96 -1.82 -13.68
CA VAL A 71 1.34 -2.18 -14.97
C VAL A 71 0.21 -1.24 -15.42
N ALA A 72 -0.35 -0.45 -14.52
CA ALA A 72 -1.38 0.52 -14.86
C ALA A 72 -1.45 1.64 -13.83
N ILE A 73 -1.86 2.83 -14.28
CA ILE A 73 -2.39 3.88 -13.41
C ILE A 73 -3.91 3.79 -13.49
N ASP A 74 -4.59 3.82 -12.35
CA ASP A 74 -6.05 3.67 -12.27
C ASP A 74 -6.62 4.55 -11.15
N GLY A 75 -7.93 4.49 -10.95
CA GLY A 75 -8.57 5.08 -9.79
C GLY A 75 -9.76 4.28 -9.30
N PHE A 76 -9.97 4.31 -7.99
CA PHE A 76 -11.07 3.58 -7.35
C PHE A 76 -12.24 4.52 -7.00
N PRO A 77 -13.51 4.10 -7.20
CA PRO A 77 -13.92 2.78 -7.69
C PRO A 77 -13.77 2.57 -9.20
N SER A 78 -13.59 3.64 -9.99
CA SER A 78 -13.24 3.54 -11.42
C SER A 78 -12.51 4.81 -11.89
N PRO A 79 -11.74 4.79 -12.99
CA PRO A 79 -11.02 5.96 -13.49
C PRO A 79 -11.94 7.15 -13.78
N ARG A 80 -13.19 6.88 -14.19
CA ARG A 80 -14.18 7.92 -14.52
C ARG A 80 -14.76 8.63 -13.30
N ARG A 81 -14.69 8.02 -12.11
CA ARG A 81 -15.24 8.55 -10.85
C ARG A 81 -14.31 8.24 -9.67
N ALA A 82 -13.02 8.47 -9.84
CA ALA A 82 -12.01 8.09 -8.87
C ALA A 82 -12.06 8.97 -7.61
N ARG A 83 -12.05 8.32 -6.45
CA ARG A 83 -11.79 8.93 -5.13
C ARG A 83 -10.33 8.73 -4.70
N VAL A 84 -9.69 7.70 -5.24
CA VAL A 84 -8.30 7.34 -4.96
C VAL A 84 -7.63 7.13 -6.31
N VAL A 85 -6.46 7.74 -6.51
CA VAL A 85 -5.58 7.47 -7.65
C VAL A 85 -4.59 6.42 -7.20
N VAL A 86 -4.44 5.36 -7.98
CA VAL A 86 -3.60 4.22 -7.65
C VAL A 86 -2.74 3.82 -8.83
N VAL A 87 -1.70 3.04 -8.57
CA VAL A 87 -1.12 2.17 -9.59
C VAL A 87 -1.33 0.71 -9.24
N SER A 88 -1.59 -0.10 -10.26
CA SER A 88 -1.69 -1.55 -10.14
C SER A 88 -0.29 -2.16 -10.12
N VAL A 89 -0.08 -3.09 -9.21
CA VAL A 89 1.17 -3.84 -9.08
C VAL A 89 0.90 -5.28 -9.48
N ASP A 90 1.67 -5.78 -10.44
CA ASP A 90 1.70 -7.19 -10.81
C ASP A 90 2.91 -7.86 -10.15
N SER A 91 2.71 -9.07 -9.64
CA SER A 91 3.75 -9.92 -9.04
C SER A 91 3.59 -11.38 -9.46
N GLY A 92 2.83 -11.65 -10.53
CA GLY A 92 2.43 -12.99 -10.93
C GLY A 92 1.53 -13.70 -9.91
N GLY A 93 0.81 -12.94 -9.07
CA GLY A 93 -0.06 -13.46 -8.02
C GLY A 93 0.62 -13.71 -6.67
N LEU A 94 1.94 -13.48 -6.54
CA LEU A 94 2.66 -13.76 -5.29
C LEU A 94 2.21 -12.85 -4.14
N LEU A 95 1.95 -11.56 -4.40
CA LEU A 95 1.45 -10.64 -3.38
C LEU A 95 0.05 -11.03 -2.89
N GLU A 96 -0.81 -11.54 -3.76
CA GLU A 96 -2.12 -12.09 -3.41
C GLU A 96 -1.96 -13.29 -2.47
N VAL A 97 -1.10 -14.26 -2.83
CA VAL A 97 -0.81 -15.43 -1.98
C VAL A 97 -0.25 -15.01 -0.62
N LEU A 98 0.65 -14.03 -0.60
CA LEU A 98 1.23 -13.49 0.64
C LEU A 98 0.16 -12.81 1.51
N ALA A 99 -0.71 -11.99 0.91
CA ALA A 99 -1.80 -11.33 1.62
C ALA A 99 -2.83 -12.33 2.18
N ASP A 100 -3.10 -13.42 1.47
CA ASP A 100 -3.99 -14.51 1.91
C ASP A 100 -3.33 -15.43 2.95
N SER A 101 -2.00 -15.51 2.99
CA SER A 101 -1.27 -16.28 4.00
C SER A 101 -1.24 -15.62 5.39
N LEU A 102 -1.60 -14.33 5.47
CA LEU A 102 -1.74 -13.64 6.74
C LEU A 102 -2.93 -14.21 7.54
N PRO A 103 -2.86 -14.20 8.89
CA PRO A 103 -3.95 -14.66 9.73
C PRO A 103 -5.30 -14.00 9.37
N PRO A 104 -6.44 -14.68 9.59
CA PRO A 104 -7.74 -14.06 9.42
C PRO A 104 -7.91 -12.89 10.41
N GLY A 105 -8.64 -11.87 9.97
CA GLY A 105 -8.91 -10.66 10.76
C GLY A 105 -8.64 -9.37 9.98
N GLY A 106 -8.71 -8.25 10.70
CA GLY A 106 -8.59 -6.92 10.12
C GLY A 106 -9.91 -6.34 9.62
N HIS A 107 -9.83 -5.20 8.94
CA HIS A 107 -10.96 -4.32 8.68
C HIS A 107 -11.45 -4.33 7.21
N ASP A 108 -10.75 -5.02 6.30
CA ASP A 108 -11.13 -5.05 4.89
C ASP A 108 -11.64 -6.45 4.48
N ALA A 109 -12.93 -6.50 4.10
CA ALA A 109 -13.60 -7.69 3.60
C ALA A 109 -13.47 -7.87 2.07
N ARG A 110 -12.82 -6.93 1.38
CA ARG A 110 -12.66 -6.99 -0.08
C ARG A 110 -11.52 -7.93 -0.45
N ARG A 111 -11.67 -8.59 -1.60
CA ARG A 111 -10.58 -9.35 -2.22
C ARG A 111 -9.37 -8.44 -2.43
N PHE A 112 -8.22 -8.87 -1.95
CA PHE A 112 -6.96 -8.16 -2.11
C PHE A 112 -6.63 -8.00 -3.61
N ARG A 113 -6.12 -6.82 -3.94
CA ARG A 113 -5.56 -6.49 -5.26
C ARG A 113 -4.33 -5.64 -5.01
N ALA A 114 -3.16 -6.08 -5.47
CA ALA A 114 -1.93 -5.35 -5.24
C ALA A 114 -1.96 -3.98 -5.95
N HIS A 115 -1.88 -2.92 -5.15
CA HIS A 115 -1.89 -1.55 -5.65
C HIS A 115 -1.13 -0.62 -4.70
N VAL A 116 -0.68 0.51 -5.22
CA VAL A 116 -0.11 1.61 -4.45
C VAL A 116 -1.00 2.83 -4.59
N THR A 117 -1.40 3.43 -3.46
CA THR A 117 -2.16 4.69 -3.49
C THR A 117 -1.21 5.86 -3.78
N LEU A 118 -1.41 6.54 -4.92
CA LEU A 118 -0.67 7.75 -5.28
C LEU A 118 -1.29 9.01 -4.67
N GLY A 119 -2.62 9.07 -4.60
CA GLY A 119 -3.33 10.28 -4.21
C GLY A 119 -4.81 10.03 -3.88
N ARG A 120 -5.44 11.00 -3.23
CA ARG A 120 -6.86 10.96 -2.86
C ARG A 120 -7.55 12.24 -3.28
N ALA A 121 -8.75 12.14 -3.84
CA ALA A 121 -9.53 13.30 -4.23
C ALA A 121 -9.97 14.09 -2.98
N ARG A 122 -9.93 15.43 -3.04
CA ARG A 122 -10.16 16.31 -1.89
C ARG A 122 -11.62 16.42 -1.47
N ARG A 123 -12.56 16.49 -2.43
CA ARG A 123 -14.00 16.76 -2.16
C ARG A 123 -14.93 15.94 -3.04
N ARG A 124 -14.70 15.94 -4.36
CA ARG A 124 -15.52 15.24 -5.36
C ARG A 124 -14.72 14.11 -6.00
N VAL A 125 -15.42 13.20 -6.67
CA VAL A 125 -14.76 12.25 -7.57
C VAL A 125 -14.07 13.00 -8.70
N ILE A 126 -12.93 12.48 -9.17
CA ILE A 126 -12.21 12.99 -10.33
C ILE A 126 -12.33 12.02 -11.49
N ARG A 127 -12.24 12.55 -12.72
CA ARG A 127 -12.02 11.74 -13.90
C ARG A 127 -10.53 11.74 -14.20
N LEU A 128 -9.92 10.57 -14.20
CA LEU A 128 -8.55 10.42 -14.66
C LEU A 128 -8.52 10.55 -16.19
N PRO A 129 -7.49 11.24 -16.75
CA PRO A 129 -7.19 11.14 -18.16
C PRO A 129 -6.79 9.70 -18.50
N ASP A 130 -6.82 9.34 -19.78
CA ASP A 130 -6.32 8.05 -20.22
C ASP A 130 -4.81 7.99 -19.89
N PRO A 131 -4.38 7.09 -18.99
CA PRO A 131 -3.00 7.05 -18.56
C PRO A 131 -2.12 6.44 -19.67
N PRO A 132 -0.84 6.85 -19.76
CA PRO A 132 0.09 6.16 -20.65
C PRO A 132 0.26 4.70 -20.22
N PRO A 133 0.62 3.80 -21.15
CA PRO A 133 1.06 2.46 -20.77
C PRO A 133 2.27 2.59 -19.85
N VAL A 134 2.27 1.83 -18.77
CA VAL A 134 3.37 1.79 -17.81
C VAL A 134 3.84 0.36 -17.65
N ASP A 135 5.15 0.20 -17.63
CA ASP A 135 5.79 -1.06 -17.33
C ASP A 135 7.10 -0.80 -16.59
N ILE A 136 7.02 -0.79 -15.26
CA ILE A 136 8.17 -0.46 -14.42
C ILE A 136 8.49 -1.66 -13.53
N PRO A 137 9.56 -2.42 -13.83
CA PRO A 137 9.99 -3.51 -12.95
C PRO A 137 10.60 -2.95 -11.67
N PHE A 138 10.33 -3.62 -10.56
CA PHE A 138 10.93 -3.32 -9.27
C PHE A 138 10.84 -4.50 -8.32
N ARG A 139 11.59 -4.41 -7.23
CA ARG A 139 11.61 -5.41 -6.18
C ARG A 139 11.09 -4.81 -4.89
N LEU A 140 10.10 -5.46 -4.27
CA LEU A 140 9.77 -5.19 -2.87
C LEU A 140 10.74 -5.97 -2.00
N HIS A 141 11.40 -5.29 -1.06
CA HIS A 141 12.48 -5.90 -0.25
C HIS A 141 12.01 -6.47 1.07
N GLY A 142 10.84 -6.08 1.55
CA GLY A 142 10.32 -6.54 2.83
C GLY A 142 8.94 -6.00 3.16
N ALA A 143 8.34 -6.60 4.17
CA ALA A 143 7.08 -6.19 4.77
C ALA A 143 7.24 -5.92 6.27
N GLY A 144 6.21 -5.31 6.84
CA GLY A 144 6.18 -5.07 8.28
C GLY A 144 4.81 -4.62 8.75
N LEU A 145 4.65 -4.60 10.07
CA LEU A 145 3.52 -3.99 10.74
C LEU A 145 3.79 -2.48 10.92
N TYR A 146 2.84 -1.64 10.50
CA TYR A 146 2.93 -0.20 10.60
C TYR A 146 1.72 0.39 11.29
N ARG A 147 1.90 1.57 11.90
CA ARG A 147 0.83 2.42 12.44
C ARG A 147 0.84 3.80 11.82
N SER A 148 -0.34 4.39 11.67
CA SER A 148 -0.51 5.77 11.23
C SER A 148 -0.61 6.73 12.43
N VAL A 149 0.36 7.63 12.59
CA VAL A 149 0.48 8.60 13.70
C VAL A 149 0.72 9.99 13.14
N GLY A 150 -0.17 10.95 13.41
CA GLY A 150 -0.01 12.33 12.91
C GLY A 150 0.18 12.42 11.39
N GLY A 151 -0.41 11.47 10.65
CA GLY A 151 -0.24 11.34 9.19
C GLY A 151 1.09 10.71 8.74
N ARG A 152 2.01 10.34 9.64
CA ARG A 152 3.23 9.56 9.36
C ARG A 152 2.95 8.06 9.50
N TYR A 153 3.78 7.25 8.86
CA TYR A 153 3.75 5.79 9.00
C TYR A 153 5.00 5.34 9.75
N GLU A 154 4.79 4.67 10.88
CA GLU A 154 5.84 4.18 11.75
C GLU A 154 5.79 2.66 11.78
N ARG A 155 6.94 2.01 11.57
CA ARG A 155 7.05 0.56 11.74
C ARG A 155 6.97 0.23 13.24
N ILE A 156 6.16 -0.77 13.57
CA ILE A 156 6.06 -1.28 14.94
C ILE A 156 7.19 -2.29 15.12
N GLU A 157 8.27 -1.84 15.77
CA GLU A 157 9.46 -2.64 16.08
C GLU A 157 9.26 -3.45 17.38
N PRO A 158 10.00 -4.55 17.57
CA PRO A 158 10.03 -5.30 18.83
C PRO A 158 10.38 -4.39 20.03
N GLY A 159 9.64 -4.54 21.13
CA GLY A 159 9.91 -3.82 22.39
C GLY A 159 9.47 -2.35 22.46
N LYS A 160 8.92 -1.77 21.38
CA LYS A 160 8.31 -0.44 21.44
C LYS A 160 6.84 -0.53 21.87
N SER A 161 6.51 0.10 22.99
CA SER A 161 5.13 0.23 23.47
C SER A 161 4.25 0.94 22.45
N LEU A 162 2.98 0.54 22.36
CA LEU A 162 1.96 1.21 21.54
C LEU A 162 1.51 2.57 22.13
N ALA A 163 1.98 2.90 23.33
CA ALA A 163 1.65 4.14 24.05
C ALA A 163 1.92 5.41 23.22
#